data_AF-A0A6A8ALI7-F1
#
_entry.id   AF-A0A6A8ALI7-F1
#
_cell.length_a   1.000
_cell.length_b   1.000
_cell.length_c   1.000
_cell.angle_alpha   90.00
_cell.angle_beta   90.00
_cell.angle_gamma   90.00
#
_symmetry.space_group_name_H-M   'P 1'
#
loop_
_entity.id
_entity.type
_entity.pdbx_description
1 polymer ?
#
loop_
_entity_poly.entity_id
_entity_poly.type
_entity_poly.pdbx_seq_one_letter_code
_entity_poly.pdbx_strand_id
1 'polypeptide(L)'
;MINPYVTGFPADPESFAGRERELGEIKKAIDYTVHSEPATPQNVAIVGDWGIGKTSLLNKCKAIALDKDCFVCKITLTPEKCKNMDSFVYNTIDELHTAIWEFSHLAASRFIADLTIASEKEKEVLFKMAKLGEEADIKEIEAPNVSVHLKRRVEKNLVVRIDRGRYKFYHPLFRKFLEKII
;
A
#
# COMPACT_ATOMS: atom_id res chain seq x y z
N MET A 1 26.70 -12.60 3.93
CA MET A 1 26.30 -11.37 4.64
C MET A 1 27.16 -10.24 4.10
N ILE A 2 26.58 -9.27 3.37
CA ILE A 2 27.31 -8.15 2.77
C ILE A 2 27.66 -7.14 3.88
N ASN A 3 28.86 -6.58 3.86
CA ASN A 3 29.30 -5.60 4.85
C ASN A 3 28.40 -4.33 4.74
N PRO A 4 27.71 -3.92 5.83
CA PRO A 4 26.80 -2.76 5.82
C PRO A 4 27.51 -1.41 5.65
N TYR A 5 28.84 -1.38 5.70
CA TYR A 5 29.67 -0.18 5.56
C TYR A 5 30.32 -0.03 4.18
N VAL A 6 29.94 -0.84 3.18
CA VAL A 6 30.49 -0.69 1.82
C VAL A 6 29.95 0.60 1.19
N THR A 7 30.84 1.57 1.02
CA THR A 7 30.57 2.80 0.27
C THR A 7 30.12 2.46 -1.15
N GLY A 8 28.92 2.87 -1.53
CA GLY A 8 28.34 2.62 -2.86
C GLY A 8 27.06 1.80 -2.86
N PHE A 9 26.72 1.11 -1.75
CA PHE A 9 25.46 0.40 -1.60
C PHE A 9 24.58 1.07 -0.55
N PRO A 10 23.26 1.22 -0.81
CA PRO A 10 22.36 1.76 0.20
C PRO A 10 22.24 0.78 1.38
N ALA A 11 22.15 1.33 2.59
CA ALA A 11 21.95 0.53 3.80
C ALA A 11 20.60 -0.19 3.74
N ASP A 12 20.56 -1.41 4.29
CA ASP A 12 19.32 -2.13 4.49
C ASP A 12 18.36 -1.32 5.38
N PRO A 13 17.07 -1.19 5.03
CA PRO A 13 16.11 -0.43 5.83
C PRO A 13 16.03 -0.88 7.30
N GLU A 14 16.21 -2.16 7.63
CA GLU A 14 16.19 -2.66 9.00
C GLU A 14 17.44 -2.25 9.78
N SER A 15 18.56 -2.06 9.08
CA SER A 15 19.84 -1.62 9.65
C SER A 15 20.09 -0.11 9.55
N PHE A 16 19.09 0.67 9.11
CA PHE A 16 19.22 2.12 8.91
C PHE A 16 19.25 2.85 10.27
N ALA A 17 20.30 3.63 10.52
CA ALA A 17 20.50 4.38 11.76
C ALA A 17 20.68 5.89 11.52
N GLY A 18 20.27 6.71 12.49
CA GLY A 18 20.36 8.17 12.40
C GLY A 18 19.25 8.81 11.56
N ARG A 19 19.43 10.10 11.25
CA ARG A 19 18.54 10.91 10.38
C ARG A 19 17.11 11.02 10.92
N GLU A 20 16.96 11.02 12.24
CA GLU A 20 15.68 11.03 12.95
C GLU A 20 14.86 12.26 12.58
N ARG A 21 15.52 13.40 12.42
CA ARG A 21 14.90 14.65 11.97
C ARG A 21 14.35 14.51 10.56
N GLU A 22 15.17 14.09 9.60
CA GLU A 22 14.79 13.94 8.19
C GLU A 22 13.69 12.88 8.02
N LEU A 23 13.82 11.74 8.71
CA LEU A 23 12.78 10.71 8.75
C LEU A 23 11.48 11.24 9.36
N GLY A 24 11.55 12.08 10.40
CA GLY A 24 10.39 12.73 10.99
C GLY A 24 9.65 13.61 10.00
N GLU A 25 10.36 14.43 9.24
CA GLU A 25 9.77 15.30 8.22
C GLU A 25 9.13 14.50 7.07
N ILE A 26 9.80 13.44 6.59
CA ILE A 26 9.25 12.59 5.52
C ILE A 26 8.02 11.80 6.01
N LYS A 27 8.05 11.28 7.25
CA LYS A 27 6.88 10.62 7.86
C LYS A 27 5.68 11.56 7.92
N LYS A 28 5.89 12.80 8.38
CA LYS A 28 4.83 13.82 8.38
C LYS A 28 4.30 14.08 6.98
N ALA A 29 5.17 14.21 5.97
CA ALA A 29 4.75 14.44 4.59
C ALA A 29 3.88 13.28 4.04
N ILE A 30 4.25 12.03 4.34
CA ILE A 30 3.46 10.84 4.01
C ILE A 30 2.11 10.89 4.73
N ASP A 31 2.11 11.13 6.04
CA ASP A 31 0.89 11.18 6.85
C ASP A 31 -0.08 12.28 6.39
N TYR A 32 0.44 13.47 6.07
CA TYR A 32 -0.38 14.54 5.51
C TYR A 32 -1.03 14.12 4.19
N THR A 33 -0.27 13.49 3.29
CA THR A 33 -0.80 13.05 2.00
C THR A 33 -1.89 11.98 2.17
N VAL A 34 -1.70 11.05 3.10
CA VAL A 34 -2.63 9.93 3.34
C VAL A 34 -3.90 10.37 4.05
N HIS A 35 -3.82 11.35 4.96
CA HIS A 35 -4.94 11.71 5.85
C HIS A 35 -5.65 13.02 5.49
N SER A 36 -5.12 13.83 4.55
CA SER A 36 -5.77 15.08 4.15
C SER A 36 -6.95 14.84 3.22
N GLU A 37 -8.05 15.55 3.43
CA GLU A 37 -9.19 15.61 2.52
C GLU A 37 -9.41 17.07 2.07
N PRO A 38 -9.20 17.42 0.78
CA PRO A 38 -8.73 16.56 -0.32
C PRO A 38 -7.25 16.16 -0.17
N ALA A 39 -6.85 15.09 -0.89
CA ALA A 39 -5.47 14.62 -0.90
C ALA A 39 -4.49 15.74 -1.33
N THR A 40 -3.52 16.03 -0.48
CA THR A 40 -2.57 17.13 -0.68
C THR A 40 -1.17 16.58 -0.94
N PRO A 41 -0.71 16.52 -2.21
CA PRO A 41 0.59 15.96 -2.53
C PRO A 41 1.72 16.80 -1.94
N GLN A 42 2.71 16.13 -1.36
CA GLN A 42 3.91 16.75 -0.81
C GLN A 42 5.10 16.52 -1.74
N ASN A 43 5.86 17.59 -2.02
CA ASN A 43 7.09 17.51 -2.81
C ASN A 43 8.29 17.71 -1.88
N VAL A 44 9.18 16.72 -1.82
CA VAL A 44 10.35 16.73 -0.94
C VAL A 44 11.62 16.55 -1.76
N ALA A 45 12.61 17.41 -1.54
CA ALA A 45 13.95 17.28 -2.11
C ALA A 45 14.96 16.93 -1.02
N ILE A 46 15.70 15.85 -1.21
CA ILE A 46 16.81 15.45 -0.32
C ILE A 46 18.12 15.90 -0.98
N VAL A 47 18.76 16.89 -0.40
CA VAL A 47 20.01 17.49 -0.90
C VAL A 47 21.17 17.23 0.06
N GLY A 48 22.39 17.19 -0.47
CA GLY A 48 23.61 16.99 0.32
C GLY A 48 24.73 16.36 -0.51
N ASP A 49 25.91 16.22 0.11
CA ASP A 49 27.12 15.78 -0.57
C ASP A 49 27.10 14.32 -1.02
N TRP A 50 28.00 13.97 -1.94
CA TRP A 50 28.14 12.58 -2.40
C TRP A 50 28.52 11.65 -1.24
N GLY A 51 27.98 10.42 -1.25
CA GLY A 51 28.27 9.42 -0.21
C GLY A 51 27.57 9.63 1.15
N ILE A 52 26.84 10.72 1.38
CA ILE A 52 26.24 11.05 2.69
C ILE A 52 25.02 10.17 3.09
N GLY A 53 24.63 9.22 2.24
CA GLY A 53 23.54 8.27 2.50
C GLY A 53 22.15 8.68 1.98
N LYS A 54 22.05 9.62 1.03
CA LYS A 54 20.76 10.06 0.46
C LYS A 54 19.93 8.90 -0.11
N THR A 55 20.56 8.00 -0.88
CA THR A 55 19.88 6.84 -1.46
C THR A 55 19.43 5.85 -0.39
N SER A 56 20.21 5.67 0.67
CA SER A 56 19.83 4.85 1.83
C SER A 56 18.61 5.43 2.54
N LEU A 57 18.58 6.75 2.76
CA LEU A 57 17.44 7.44 3.35
C LEU A 57 16.19 7.27 2.49
N LEU A 58 16.30 7.44 1.17
CA LEU A 58 15.17 7.23 0.25
C LEU A 58 14.64 5.79 0.29
N ASN A 59 15.53 4.79 0.38
CA ASN A 59 15.12 3.39 0.53
C ASN A 59 14.41 3.13 1.87
N LYS A 60 14.87 3.74 2.97
CA LYS A 60 14.17 3.66 4.25
C LYS A 60 12.78 4.31 4.17
N CYS A 61 12.65 5.40 3.43
CA CYS A 61 11.36 6.05 3.19
C CYS A 61 10.42 5.18 2.36
N LYS A 62 10.92 4.48 1.32
CA LYS A 62 10.15 3.46 0.58
C LYS A 62 9.59 2.40 1.53
N ALA A 63 10.43 1.84 2.42
CA ALA A 63 9.98 0.85 3.39
C ALA A 63 8.87 1.39 4.31
N ILE A 64 9.06 2.58 4.89
CA ILE A 64 8.06 3.22 5.76
C ILE A 64 6.73 3.48 5.03
N ALA A 65 6.77 3.90 3.76
CA ALA A 65 5.57 4.14 2.98
C ALA A 65 4.83 2.82 2.66
N LEU A 66 5.56 1.75 2.32
CA LEU A 66 4.98 0.43 2.11
C LEU A 66 4.33 -0.13 3.39
N ASP A 67 4.94 0.08 4.57
CA ASP A 67 4.35 -0.31 5.86
C ASP A 67 3.04 0.43 6.16
N LYS A 68 2.83 1.60 5.54
CA LYS A 68 1.60 2.40 5.62
C LYS A 68 0.63 2.12 4.48
N ASP A 69 0.77 0.98 3.80
CA ASP A 69 -0.07 0.57 2.67
C ASP A 69 -0.10 1.58 1.52
N CYS A 70 0.94 2.41 1.39
CA CYS A 70 1.07 3.34 0.27
C CYS A 70 1.61 2.62 -0.95
N PHE A 71 1.05 2.92 -2.12
CA PHE A 71 1.69 2.57 -3.38
C PHE A 71 2.99 3.37 -3.54
N VAL A 72 4.12 2.69 -3.78
CA VAL A 72 5.42 3.33 -3.96
C VAL A 72 6.05 2.92 -5.29
N CYS A 73 6.32 3.91 -6.14
CA CYS A 73 7.11 3.73 -7.35
C CYS A 73 8.45 4.47 -7.21
N LYS A 74 9.57 3.74 -7.31
CA LYS A 74 10.92 4.32 -7.23
C LYS A 74 11.54 4.39 -8.62
N ILE A 75 11.62 5.59 -9.18
CA ILE A 75 12.28 5.81 -10.46
C ILE A 75 13.75 6.13 -10.21
N THR A 76 14.65 5.24 -10.63
CA THR A 76 16.10 5.47 -10.52
C THR A 76 16.61 6.06 -11.82
N LEU A 77 17.19 7.25 -11.75
CA LEU A 77 17.77 7.94 -12.90
C LEU A 77 19.25 7.56 -13.04
N THR A 78 19.60 6.89 -14.13
CA THR A 78 20.98 6.60 -14.51
C THR A 78 21.27 7.18 -15.91
N PRO A 79 22.53 7.43 -16.27
CA PRO A 79 22.86 7.92 -17.62
C PRO A 79 22.30 7.05 -18.74
N GLU A 80 22.24 5.73 -18.54
CA GLU A 80 21.64 4.79 -19.47
C GLU A 80 20.12 4.94 -19.56
N LYS A 81 19.43 4.98 -18.41
CA LYS A 81 17.96 5.15 -18.36
C LYS A 81 17.52 6.51 -18.90
N CYS A 82 18.37 7.52 -18.81
CA CYS A 82 18.10 8.90 -19.25
C CYS A 82 18.81 9.28 -20.56
N LYS A 83 19.28 8.30 -21.35
CA LYS A 83 20.04 8.57 -22.59
C LYS A 83 19.28 9.44 -23.59
N ASN A 84 17.97 9.23 -23.71
CA ASN A 84 17.05 10.02 -24.52
C ASN A 84 15.63 9.91 -23.94
N MET A 85 14.69 10.69 -24.50
CA MET A 85 13.30 10.74 -24.04
C MET A 85 12.63 9.36 -24.09
N ASP A 86 12.82 8.61 -25.18
CA ASP A 86 12.20 7.29 -25.35
C ASP A 86 12.70 6.30 -24.28
N SER A 87 14.01 6.30 -24.01
CA SER A 87 14.61 5.48 -22.95
C SER A 87 14.05 5.87 -21.60
N PHE A 88 13.96 7.17 -21.30
CA PHE A 88 13.41 7.65 -20.04
C PHE A 88 11.95 7.24 -19.84
N VAL A 89 11.12 7.40 -20.87
CA VAL A 89 9.71 7.03 -20.85
C VAL A 89 9.55 5.53 -20.67
N TYR A 90 10.24 4.71 -21.47
CA TYR A 90 10.17 3.25 -21.38
C TYR A 90 10.56 2.75 -19.99
N ASN A 91 11.71 3.21 -19.47
CA ASN A 91 12.18 2.83 -18.14
C ASN A 91 11.21 3.30 -17.04
N THR A 92 10.60 4.48 -17.18
CA THR A 92 9.63 4.97 -16.21
C THR A 92 8.36 4.12 -16.19
N ILE A 93 7.85 3.75 -17.37
CA ILE A 93 6.68 2.87 -17.50
C ILE A 93 6.97 1.49 -16.92
N ASP A 94 8.14 0.91 -17.23
CA ASP A 94 8.55 -0.39 -16.72
C ASP A 94 8.65 -0.42 -15.19
N GLU A 95 9.23 0.62 -14.58
CA GLU A 95 9.29 0.76 -13.12
C GLU A 95 7.90 0.94 -12.49
N LEU A 96 7.00 1.71 -13.14
CA LEU A 96 5.61 1.82 -12.70
C LEU A 96 4.89 0.48 -12.77
N HIS A 97 5.07 -0.28 -13.85
CA HIS A 97 4.44 -1.57 -14.04
C HIS A 97 4.92 -2.59 -13.00
N THR A 98 6.23 -2.59 -12.73
CA THR A 98 6.85 -3.40 -11.67
C THR A 98 6.32 -3.02 -10.29
N ALA A 99 6.23 -1.72 -9.98
CA ALA A 99 5.68 -1.25 -8.72
C ALA A 99 4.22 -1.67 -8.52
N ILE A 100 3.39 -1.61 -9.58
CA ILE A 100 1.99 -2.08 -9.53
C ILE A 100 1.93 -3.58 -9.23
N TRP A 101 2.82 -4.35 -9.85
CA TRP A 101 2.91 -5.80 -9.63
C TRP A 101 3.33 -6.14 -8.19
N GLU A 102 4.40 -5.51 -7.68
CA GLU A 102 4.86 -5.67 -6.29
C GLU A 102 3.74 -5.31 -5.29
N PHE A 103 3.10 -4.16 -5.48
CA PHE A 103 2.01 -3.71 -4.62
C PHE A 103 0.82 -4.66 -4.66
N SER A 104 0.46 -5.18 -5.84
CA SER A 104 -0.63 -6.15 -5.99
C SER A 104 -0.34 -7.46 -5.25
N HIS A 105 0.90 -7.94 -5.26
CA HIS A 105 1.29 -9.14 -4.53
C HIS A 105 1.33 -8.94 -3.01
N LEU A 106 1.88 -7.81 -2.55
CA LEU A 106 1.86 -7.44 -1.13
C LEU A 106 0.43 -7.31 -0.62
N ALA A 107 -0.42 -6.60 -1.39
CA ALA A 107 -1.84 -6.48 -1.11
C ALA A 107 -2.51 -7.85 -1.07
N ALA A 108 -2.29 -8.72 -2.06
CA ALA A 108 -2.85 -10.06 -2.10
C ALA A 108 -2.43 -10.91 -0.88
N SER A 109 -1.15 -10.90 -0.50
CA SER A 109 -0.66 -11.62 0.69
C SER A 109 -1.37 -11.14 1.97
N ARG A 110 -1.52 -9.83 2.13
CA ARG A 110 -2.25 -9.23 3.25
C ARG A 110 -3.73 -9.60 3.22
N PHE A 111 -4.36 -9.55 2.05
CA PHE A 111 -5.76 -9.92 1.88
C PHE A 111 -6.02 -11.41 2.17
N ILE A 112 -5.06 -12.29 1.86
CA ILE A 112 -5.12 -13.70 2.27
C ILE A 112 -5.11 -13.80 3.81
N ALA A 113 -4.16 -13.12 4.46
CA ALA A 113 -4.07 -13.11 5.92
C ALA A 113 -5.36 -12.58 6.57
N ASP A 114 -5.89 -11.47 6.07
CA ASP A 114 -7.16 -10.88 6.48
C ASP A 114 -8.34 -11.85 6.34
N LEU A 115 -8.42 -12.55 5.20
CA LEU A 115 -9.45 -13.53 4.91
C LEU A 115 -9.35 -14.77 5.82
N THR A 116 -8.14 -15.15 6.27
CA THR A 116 -7.97 -16.29 7.19
C THR A 116 -8.60 -16.05 8.57
N ILE A 117 -8.81 -14.78 8.96
CA ILE A 117 -9.44 -14.39 10.22
C ILE A 117 -10.98 -14.59 10.15
N ALA A 118 -11.55 -14.80 8.96
CA ALA A 118 -12.96 -15.05 8.74
C ALA A 118 -13.28 -16.55 8.75
N SER A 119 -14.38 -16.94 9.41
CA SER A 119 -14.95 -18.28 9.31
C SER A 119 -15.60 -18.49 7.94
N GLU A 120 -15.83 -19.74 7.53
CA GLU A 120 -16.42 -20.08 6.23
C GLU A 120 -17.75 -19.35 5.94
N LYS A 121 -18.63 -19.23 6.95
CA LYS A 121 -19.89 -18.49 6.83
C LYS A 121 -19.68 -16.98 6.64
N GLU A 122 -18.64 -16.43 7.25
CA GLU A 122 -18.30 -15.01 7.07
C GLU A 122 -17.64 -14.76 5.72
N LYS A 123 -16.81 -15.69 5.22
CA LYS A 123 -16.25 -15.62 3.87
C LYS A 123 -17.36 -15.63 2.82
N GLU A 124 -18.37 -16.48 2.98
CA GLU A 124 -19.55 -16.51 2.09
C GLU A 124 -20.24 -15.14 2.01
N VAL A 125 -20.46 -14.49 3.16
CA VAL A 125 -21.03 -13.13 3.22
C VAL A 125 -20.14 -12.11 2.50
N LEU A 126 -18.81 -12.16 2.71
CA LEU A 126 -17.85 -11.26 2.06
C LEU A 126 -17.81 -11.47 0.53
N PHE A 127 -17.85 -12.71 0.05
CA PHE A 127 -17.88 -13.03 -1.38
C PHE A 127 -19.17 -12.56 -2.06
N LYS A 128 -20.33 -12.74 -1.39
CA LYS A 128 -21.62 -12.23 -1.87
C LYS A 128 -21.63 -10.70 -1.91
N MET A 129 -21.12 -10.06 -0.85
CA MET A 129 -20.97 -8.62 -0.79
C MET A 129 -20.05 -8.08 -1.90
N ALA A 130 -18.94 -8.76 -2.21
CA ALA A 130 -18.00 -8.32 -3.24
C ALA A 130 -18.66 -8.19 -4.63
N LYS A 131 -19.63 -9.05 -4.95
CA LYS A 131 -20.36 -9.04 -6.23
C LYS A 131 -21.38 -7.91 -6.37
N LEU A 132 -21.82 -7.29 -5.27
CA LEU A 132 -22.87 -6.26 -5.28
C LEU A 132 -22.33 -4.86 -5.63
N GLY A 133 -21.04 -4.62 -5.48
CA GLY A 133 -20.41 -3.33 -5.81
C GLY A 133 -19.55 -2.78 -4.67
N GLU A 134 -19.19 -1.49 -4.75
CA GLU A 134 -18.36 -0.83 -3.72
C GLU A 134 -19.09 -0.66 -2.39
N GLU A 135 -20.41 -0.48 -2.44
CA GLU A 135 -21.30 -0.43 -1.29
C GLU A 135 -22.36 -1.52 -1.42
N ALA A 136 -22.73 -2.13 -0.30
CA ALA A 136 -23.80 -3.12 -0.27
C ALA A 136 -24.76 -2.85 0.89
N ASP A 137 -26.05 -3.00 0.62
CA ASP A 137 -27.07 -3.05 1.67
C ASP A 137 -27.19 -4.47 2.24
N ILE A 138 -27.37 -4.61 3.56
CA ILE A 138 -27.62 -5.89 4.23
C ILE A 138 -28.75 -6.67 3.53
N LYS A 139 -29.78 -5.97 3.03
CA LYS A 139 -30.94 -6.59 2.38
C LYS A 139 -30.62 -7.25 1.05
N GLU A 140 -29.56 -6.81 0.38
CA GLU A 140 -29.13 -7.33 -0.93
C GLU A 140 -28.22 -8.55 -0.79
N ILE A 141 -27.68 -8.78 0.42
CA ILE A 141 -26.79 -9.90 0.70
C ILE A 141 -27.63 -11.12 1.10
N GLU A 142 -27.82 -12.04 0.16
CA GLU A 142 -28.55 -13.29 0.40
C GLU A 142 -27.74 -14.28 1.25
N ALA A 143 -27.70 -14.09 2.58
CA ALA A 143 -27.08 -15.03 3.51
C ALA A 143 -27.75 -15.00 4.89
N PRO A 144 -27.67 -16.09 5.67
CA PRO A 144 -28.18 -16.11 7.04
C PRO A 144 -27.31 -15.24 7.96
N ASN A 145 -27.95 -14.53 8.90
CA ASN A 145 -27.28 -13.75 9.97
C ASN A 145 -26.25 -12.70 9.48
N VAL A 146 -26.46 -12.12 8.30
CA VAL A 146 -25.57 -11.10 7.70
C VAL A 146 -25.24 -9.96 8.66
N SER A 147 -26.22 -9.46 9.43
CA SER A 147 -26.00 -8.35 10.37
C SER A 147 -24.99 -8.69 11.48
N VAL A 148 -24.99 -9.92 11.99
CA VAL A 148 -24.07 -10.39 13.04
C VAL A 148 -22.68 -10.60 12.44
N HIS A 149 -22.61 -11.21 11.25
CA HIS A 149 -21.35 -11.44 10.55
C HIS A 149 -20.68 -10.12 10.17
N LEU A 150 -21.39 -9.16 9.57
CA LEU A 150 -20.84 -7.85 9.23
C LEU A 150 -20.44 -7.04 10.45
N LYS A 151 -21.22 -7.07 11.54
CA LYS A 151 -20.84 -6.37 12.80
C LYS A 151 -19.51 -6.88 13.36
N ARG A 152 -19.31 -8.20 13.39
CA ARG A 152 -18.03 -8.82 13.80
C ARG A 152 -16.86 -8.47 12.86
N ARG A 153 -17.15 -8.20 11.58
CA ARG A 153 -16.13 -7.83 10.60
C ARG A 153 -15.78 -6.35 10.62
N VAL A 154 -16.70 -5.49 11.05
CA VAL A 154 -16.40 -4.10 11.43
C VAL A 154 -15.43 -4.09 12.61
N GLU A 155 -15.67 -4.93 13.63
CA GLU A 155 -14.76 -5.08 14.78
C GLU A 155 -13.36 -5.62 14.39
N LYS A 156 -13.25 -6.26 13.23
CA LYS A 156 -11.99 -6.82 12.70
C LYS A 156 -11.43 -6.04 11.52
N ASN A 157 -11.92 -4.83 11.26
CA ASN A 157 -11.47 -3.93 10.19
C ASN A 157 -11.54 -4.50 8.74
N LEU A 158 -12.39 -5.49 8.47
CA LEU A 158 -12.57 -6.01 7.09
C LEU A 158 -13.66 -5.27 6.30
N VAL A 159 -14.57 -4.62 7.00
CA VAL A 159 -15.66 -3.80 6.42
C VAL A 159 -15.87 -2.58 7.29
N VAL A 160 -16.28 -1.49 6.66
CA VAL A 160 -16.61 -0.22 7.29
C VAL A 160 -18.09 0.04 7.08
N ARG A 161 -18.78 0.41 8.17
CA ARG A 161 -20.19 0.81 8.10
C ARG A 161 -20.29 2.28 7.69
N ILE A 162 -21.00 2.55 6.60
CA ILE A 162 -21.20 3.91 6.09
C ILE A 162 -22.50 4.49 6.66
N ASP A 163 -23.58 3.71 6.66
CA ASP A 163 -24.90 4.13 7.13
C ASP A 163 -25.70 2.96 7.72
N ARG A 164 -26.96 3.17 8.07
CA ARG A 164 -27.91 2.14 8.50
C ARG A 164 -28.08 1.08 7.41
N GLY A 165 -27.49 -0.09 7.66
CA GLY A 165 -27.59 -1.23 6.75
C GLY A 165 -26.60 -1.19 5.59
N ARG A 166 -25.80 -0.13 5.43
CA ARG A 166 -24.84 0.01 4.33
C ARG A 166 -23.40 -0.18 4.78
N TYR A 167 -22.68 -1.02 4.05
CA TYR A 167 -21.29 -1.37 4.33
C TYR A 167 -20.45 -1.24 3.07
N LYS A 168 -19.18 -0.88 3.24
CA LYS A 168 -18.12 -0.98 2.22
C LYS A 168 -16.95 -1.78 2.74
N PHE A 169 -16.14 -2.33 1.84
CA PHE A 169 -14.85 -2.90 2.24
C PHE A 169 -13.92 -1.80 2.75
N TYR A 170 -12.99 -2.17 3.63
CA TYR A 170 -11.98 -1.23 4.13
C TYR A 170 -11.03 -0.72 3.03
N HIS A 171 -10.82 -1.53 1.97
CA HIS A 171 -9.96 -1.19 0.85
C HIS A 171 -10.57 -1.63 -0.50
N PRO A 172 -10.60 -0.78 -1.55
CA PRO A 172 -11.17 -1.14 -2.86
C PRO A 172 -10.49 -2.34 -3.53
N LEU A 173 -9.17 -2.50 -3.37
CA LEU A 173 -8.46 -3.67 -3.90
C LEU A 173 -8.82 -4.97 -3.18
N PHE A 174 -9.24 -4.92 -1.91
CA PHE A 174 -9.69 -6.11 -1.19
C PHE A 174 -10.96 -6.67 -1.83
N ARG A 175 -11.90 -5.80 -2.23
CA ARG A 175 -13.08 -6.18 -3.02
C ARG A 175 -12.69 -6.87 -4.32
N LYS A 176 -11.84 -6.23 -5.13
CA LYS A 176 -11.37 -6.78 -6.42
C LYS A 176 -10.63 -8.09 -6.26
N PHE A 177 -9.91 -8.27 -5.15
CA PHE A 177 -9.23 -9.51 -4.81
C PHE A 177 -10.23 -10.63 -4.53
N LEU A 178 -11.27 -10.37 -3.73
CA LEU A 178 -12.36 -11.32 -3.47
C LEU A 178 -13.11 -11.71 -4.75
N GLU A 179 -13.32 -10.77 -5.68
CA GLU A 179 -13.93 -11.05 -6.99
C GLU A 179 -13.11 -12.02 -7.86
N LYS A 180 -11.78 -12.01 -7.74
CA LYS A 180 -10.87 -12.82 -8.57
C LYS A 180 -10.61 -14.24 -8.04
N ILE A 181 -10.90 -14.50 -6.75
CA ILE A 181 -10.66 -15.82 -6.13
C ILE A 181 -11.82 -16.79 -6.41
N ILE A 182 -12.98 -16.27 -6.80
CA ILE A 182 -14.19 -17.03 -7.12
C ILE A 182 -14.17 -17.40 -8.61
#